data_AF-A0A924FCF7-F1
#
_entry.id   AF-A0A924FCF7-F1
#
_cell.length_a   1.000
_cell.length_b   1.000
_cell.length_c   1.000
_cell.angle_alpha   90.00
_cell.angle_beta   90.00
_cell.angle_gamma   90.00
#
_symmetry.space_group_name_H-M   'P 1'
#
loop_
_entity.id
_entity.type
_entity.pdbx_description
1 polymer ?
#
loop_
_entity_poly.entity_id
_entity_poly.type
_entity_poly.pdbx_seq_one_letter_code
_entity_poly.pdbx_strand_id
1 'polypeptide(L)' 'MHIQTRNLQKEDYRDLKEAMIEVYSSIGGDYWSKSSINKLLTIFPEGQLCVEVDEKVVAVALAIRVKYGDFGDT' A
#
# COMPACT_ATOMS: atom_id res chain seq x y z
N MET A 1 22.81 1.83 -3.42
CA MET A 1 21.67 2.26 -2.59
C MET A 1 21.06 3.51 -3.21
N HIS A 2 20.19 3.28 -4.18
CA HIS A 2 19.29 4.26 -4.73
C HIS A 2 17.96 4.16 -3.97
N ILE A 3 17.45 5.29 -3.49
CA ILE A 3 16.20 5.36 -2.74
C ILE A 3 15.30 6.38 -3.43
N GLN A 4 14.07 5.99 -3.72
CA GLN A 4 13.08 6.88 -4.33
C GLN A 4 11.68 6.69 -3.75
N THR A 5 10.89 7.74 -3.83
CA THR A 5 9.45 7.72 -3.54
C THR A 5 8.70 7.87 -4.85
N ARG A 6 7.73 7.00 -5.09
CA ARG A 6 6.90 7.01 -6.30
C ARG A 6 5.50 6.48 -6.00
N ASN A 7 4.61 6.56 -6.99
CA ASN A 7 3.34 5.85 -6.90
C ASN A 7 3.55 4.34 -6.97
N LEU A 8 2.74 3.62 -6.18
CA LEU A 8 2.67 2.17 -6.21
C LEU A 8 2.06 1.71 -7.55
N GLN A 9 2.58 0.62 -8.11
CA GLN A 9 2.08 -0.02 -9.31
C GLN A 9 1.59 -1.45 -9.01
N LYS A 10 0.86 -2.06 -9.95
CA LYS A 10 0.26 -3.39 -9.73
C LYS A 10 1.33 -4.49 -9.63
N GLU A 11 2.44 -4.27 -10.31
CA GLU A 11 3.59 -5.15 -10.43
C GLU A 11 4.33 -5.24 -9.09
N ASP A 12 4.29 -4.18 -8.28
CA ASP A 12 4.95 -4.08 -6.97
C ASP A 12 4.31 -4.96 -5.88
N TYR A 13 3.15 -5.59 -6.15
CA TYR A 13 2.40 -6.31 -5.12
C TYR A 13 3.22 -7.41 -4.43
N ARG A 14 4.14 -8.05 -5.15
CA ARG A 14 5.00 -9.09 -4.58
C ARG A 14 5.88 -8.51 -3.46
N ASP A 15 6.60 -7.44 -3.77
CA ASP A 15 7.52 -6.79 -2.84
C ASP A 15 6.78 -6.17 -1.67
N LEU A 16 5.66 -5.52 -1.94
CA LEU A 16 4.73 -5.02 -0.94
C LEU A 16 4.27 -6.14 0.01
N LYS A 17 3.88 -7.31 -0.50
CA LYS A 17 3.46 -8.44 0.35
C LYS A 17 4.58 -8.91 1.26
N GLU A 18 5.81 -9.03 0.75
CA GLU A 18 6.98 -9.40 1.54
C GLU A 18 7.21 -8.38 2.68
N ALA A 19 7.19 -7.08 2.37
CA ALA A 19 7.34 -6.02 3.35
C ALA A 19 6.23 -6.04 4.44
N MET A 20 4.96 -6.26 4.06
CA MET A 20 3.85 -6.36 5.02
C MET A 20 3.99 -7.57 5.96
N ILE A 21 4.38 -8.73 5.43
CA ILE A 21 4.58 -9.94 6.24
C ILE A 21 5.68 -9.70 7.26
N GLU A 22 6.77 -9.04 6.87
CA GLU A 22 7.87 -8.72 7.78
C GLU A 22 7.43 -7.76 8.89
N VAL A 23 6.79 -6.64 8.51
CA VAL A 23 6.33 -5.59 9.44
C VAL A 23 5.26 -6.12 10.41
N TYR A 24 4.33 -6.95 9.92
CA TYR A 24 3.22 -7.48 10.72
C TYR A 24 3.46 -8.88 11.28
N SER A 25 4.67 -9.43 11.13
CA SER A 25 5.04 -10.75 11.64
C SER A 25 4.78 -10.90 13.14
N SER A 26 4.92 -9.81 13.91
CA SER A 26 4.69 -9.76 15.36
C SER A 26 3.22 -9.68 15.77
N ILE A 27 2.30 -9.40 14.83
CA ILE A 27 0.87 -9.18 15.12
C ILE A 27 -0.08 -10.09 14.33
N GLY A 28 0.43 -11.21 13.79
CA GLY A 28 -0.38 -12.24 13.13
C GLY A 28 -0.09 -12.44 11.65
N GLY A 29 0.80 -11.63 11.05
CA GLY A 29 1.24 -11.78 9.67
C GLY A 29 0.17 -11.41 8.63
N ASP A 30 -0.84 -10.63 9.04
CA ASP A 30 -1.86 -10.15 8.13
C ASP A 30 -1.26 -9.22 7.07
N TYR A 31 -1.76 -9.34 5.84
CA TYR A 31 -1.33 -8.53 4.72
C TYR A 31 -2.53 -8.17 3.85
N TRP A 32 -2.45 -7.03 3.18
CA TRP A 32 -3.50 -6.59 2.26
C TRP A 32 -3.58 -7.52 1.04
N SER A 33 -4.78 -8.00 0.73
CA SER A 33 -4.99 -8.85 -0.45
C SER A 33 -4.68 -8.12 -1.76
N LYS A 34 -4.23 -8.85 -2.79
CA LYS A 34 -3.99 -8.31 -4.14
C LYS A 34 -5.21 -7.58 -4.70
N SER A 35 -6.40 -8.13 -4.44
CA SER A 35 -7.67 -7.52 -4.86
C SER A 35 -7.88 -6.15 -4.20
N SER A 36 -7.62 -6.05 -2.89
CA SER A 36 -7.73 -4.79 -2.15
C SER A 36 -6.74 -3.75 -2.68
N ILE A 37 -5.47 -4.12 -2.89
CA ILE A 37 -4.46 -3.21 -3.44
C ILE A 37 -4.83 -2.75 -4.85
N ASN A 38 -5.26 -3.68 -5.72
CA ASN A 38 -5.74 -3.33 -7.06
C ASN A 38 -6.93 -2.37 -7.02
N LYS A 39 -7.84 -2.53 -6.07
CA LYS A 39 -8.97 -1.61 -5.88
C LYS A 39 -8.47 -0.22 -5.51
N LEU A 40 -7.55 -0.11 -4.55
CA LEU A 40 -6.94 1.17 -4.14
C LEU A 40 -6.26 1.89 -5.31
N LEU A 41 -5.43 1.16 -6.07
CA LEU A 41 -4.78 1.64 -7.28
C LEU A 41 -5.77 2.08 -8.37
N THR A 42 -7.01 1.57 -8.34
CA THR A 42 -8.06 1.92 -9.31
C THR A 42 -8.87 3.14 -8.85
N ILE A 43 -9.21 3.24 -7.56
CA ILE A 43 -10.12 4.28 -7.06
C ILE A 43 -9.40 5.58 -6.66
N PHE A 44 -8.12 5.50 -6.29
CA PHE A 44 -7.33 6.65 -5.85
C PHE A 44 -5.83 6.40 -6.09
N PRO A 45 -5.39 6.25 -7.35
CA PRO A 45 -4.00 5.92 -7.68
C PRO A 45 -2.98 6.90 -7.12
N GLU A 46 -3.29 8.20 -7.15
CA GLU A 46 -2.42 9.27 -6.68
C GLU A 46 -2.18 9.21 -5.16
N GLY A 47 -3.09 8.56 -4.40
CA GLY A 47 -2.97 8.36 -2.97
C GLY A 47 -2.17 7.12 -2.56
N GLN A 48 -1.71 6.31 -3.51
CA GLN A 48 -0.93 5.11 -3.20
C GLN A 48 0.54 5.39 -3.49
N LEU A 49 1.32 5.53 -2.42
CA LEU A 49 2.75 5.84 -2.49
C LEU A 49 3.58 4.68 -1.95
N CYS A 50 4.78 4.51 -2.48
CA CYS A 50 5.75 3.54 -2.01
C CYS A 50 7.15 4.14 -1.92
N VAL A 51 7.98 3.53 -1.08
CA VAL A 51 9.43 3.73 -1.06
C VAL A 51 10.09 2.52 -1.70
N GLU A 52 10.95 2.80 -2.67
CA GLU A 52 11.74 1.80 -3.38
C GLU A 52 13.22 1.95 -3.01
N VAL A 53 13.89 0.82 -2.76
CA VAL A 53 15.34 0.73 -2.55
C VAL A 53 15.91 -0.27 -3.54
N ASP A 54 16.79 0.20 -4.42
CA ASP A 54 17.43 -0.63 -5.46
C ASP A 54 16.41 -1.52 -6.20
N GLU A 55 15.36 -0.90 -6.77
CA GLU A 55 14.25 -1.53 -7.54
C GLU A 55 13.27 -2.40 -6.74
N LYS A 56 13.46 -2.55 -5.42
CA LYS A 56 12.56 -3.29 -4.54
C LYS A 56 11.69 -2.35 -3.70
N VAL A 57 10.38 -2.56 -3.70
CA VAL A 57 9.47 -1.83 -2.79
C VAL A 57 9.66 -2.33 -1.35
N VAL A 58 9.94 -1.41 -0.43
CA VAL A 58 10.23 -1.73 0.99
C VAL A 58 9.21 -1.13 1.97
N ALA A 59 8.43 -0.13 1.54
CA ALA A 59 7.38 0.47 2.36
C ALA A 59 6.27 1.06 1.49
N VAL A 60 5.07 1.18 2.04
CA VAL A 60 3.92 1.82 1.40
C VAL A 60 3.14 2.72 2.33
N ALA A 61 2.51 3.74 1.75
CA ALA A 61 1.44 4.52 2.37
C ALA A 61 0.19 4.36 1.49
N LEU A 62 -0.88 3.84 2.08
CA LEU A 62 -2.15 3.58 1.42
C LEU A 62 -3.19 4.59 1.91
N ALA A 63 -3.96 5.15 0.98
CA ALA A 63 -5.00 6.13 1.29
C ALA A 63 -6.31 5.80 0.56
N ILE A 64 -7.44 6.21 1.14
CA ILE A 64 -8.75 6.19 0.51
C ILE A 64 -9.44 7.53 0.68
N ARG A 65 -10.27 7.90 -0.30
CA ARG A 65 -11.18 9.04 -0.20
C ARG A 65 -12.56 8.53 0.18
N VAL A 66 -13.10 9.03 1.28
CA VAL A 66 -14.43 8.69 1.77
C VAL A 66 -15.32 9.93 1.80
N LYS A 67 -16.62 9.75 1.65
CA LYS A 67 -17.59 10.81 1.93
C LYS A 67 -17.79 10.87 3.43
N TYR A 68 -17.42 11.99 4.05
CA TYR A 68 -17.52 12.13 5.51
C TYR A 68 -18.93 11.87 6.05
N GLY A 69 -19.98 12.32 5.34
CA GLY A 69 -21.36 12.10 5.75
C GLY A 69 -21.81 10.64 5.85
N ASP A 70 -21.10 9.69 5.22
CA ASP A 70 -21.42 8.26 5.31
C ASP A 70 -20.84 7.60 6.59
N PHE A 71 -19.90 8.26 7.28
CA PHE A 71 -19.12 7.67 8.39
C PHE A 71 -18.90 8.61 9.60
N GLY A 72 -19.32 9.87 9.53
CA GLY A 72 -19.05 10.89 10.54
C GLY A 72 -19.95 10.81 11.78
N ASP A 73 -19.72 11.72 12.73
CA ASP A 73 -20.37 11.76 14.05
C ASP A 73 -21.82 12.30 14.01
N THR A 74 -22.71 11.66 13.25
CA THR A 74 -24.16 11.88 13.40
C THR A 74 -24.72 11.18 14.63
#